data_AF-G7UR30-F1
#
_entry.id   AF-G7UR30-F1
#
_cell.length_a   1.000
_cell.length_b   1.000
_cell.length_c   1.000
_cell.angle_alpha   90.00
_cell.angle_beta   90.00
_cell.angle_gamma   90.00
#
_symmetry.space_group_name_H-M   'P 1'
#
loop_
_entity.id
_entity.type
_entity.pdbx_description
1 polymer ?
#
loop_
_entity_poly.entity_id
_entity_poly.type
_entity_poly.pdbx_seq_one_letter_code
_entity_poly.pdbx_strand_id
1 'polypeptide(L)'
;MSLTLVGIDVAKATLAVCVLPHQLHLTLPNTSAGHAQLLAPLKGHSVDNLLLEATGGYERALMRVLSKAGLPVTRINPRQVRQGRHHRLHAGAAHPPQRHGQRPN
;
A
#
# COMPACT_ATOMS: atom_id res chain seq x y z
N MET A 1 -0.88 -18.37 13.81
CA MET A 1 -0.59 -17.29 12.84
C MET A 1 -1.22 -16.02 13.39
N SER A 2 -0.41 -15.00 13.68
CA SER A 2 -0.93 -13.72 14.20
C SER A 2 -1.21 -12.80 13.00
N LEU A 3 -2.43 -12.26 12.92
CA LEU A 3 -2.74 -11.26 11.90
C LEU A 3 -1.96 -9.99 12.17
N THR A 4 -1.22 -9.50 11.17
CA THR A 4 -0.45 -8.26 11.28
C THR A 4 -1.16 -7.17 10.49
N LEU A 5 -1.68 -6.17 11.22
CA LEU A 5 -2.30 -4.98 10.64
C LEU A 5 -1.28 -3.85 10.63
N VAL A 6 -1.13 -3.19 9.47
CA VAL A 6 -0.20 -2.07 9.31
C VAL A 6 -0.96 -0.83 8.88
N GLY A 7 -0.98 0.20 9.72
CA GLY A 7 -1.47 1.53 9.39
C GLY A 7 -0.34 2.43 8.93
N ILE A 8 -0.53 3.19 7.85
CA ILE A 8 0.44 4.14 7.32
C ILE A 8 -0.25 5.48 7.04
N ASP A 9 0.13 6.52 7.78
CA ASP A 9 -0.23 7.89 7.45
C ASP A 9 0.85 8.50 6.55
N VAL A 10 0.43 9.04 5.40
CA VAL A 10 1.32 9.49 4.33
C VAL A 10 1.37 11.01 4.26
N ALA A 11 2.51 11.56 4.69
CA ALA A 11 2.85 12.96 4.46
C ALA A 11 3.79 13.12 3.25
N LYS A 12 4.01 14.37 2.82
CA LYS A 12 4.92 14.68 1.72
C LYS A 12 6.34 14.17 1.97
N ALA A 13 6.85 14.38 3.19
CA ALA A 13 8.24 14.08 3.54
C ALA A 13 8.38 12.78 4.36
N THR A 14 7.31 12.31 5.01
CA THR A 14 7.38 11.23 6.00
C THR A 14 6.23 10.24 5.85
N LEU A 15 6.44 9.05 6.38
CA LEU A 15 5.49 7.96 6.53
C LEU A 15 5.45 7.60 8.01
N ALA A 16 4.32 7.79 8.66
CA ALA A 16 4.10 7.32 10.02
C ALA A 16 3.46 5.94 9.96
N VAL A 17 4.17 4.93 10.45
CA VAL A 17 3.81 3.51 10.35
C VAL A 17 3.48 2.98 11.73
N CYS A 18 2.35 2.28 11.84
CA CYS A 18 1.91 1.59 13.04
C CYS A 18 1.68 0.11 12.71
N VAL A 19 2.32 -0.79 13.46
CA VAL A 19 2.19 -2.24 13.28
C VAL A 19 1.54 -2.86 14.51
N LEU A 20 0.40 -3.53 14.30
CA LEU A 20 -0.34 -4.26 15.32
C LEU A 20 -0.22 -5.78 15.10
N PRO A 21 -0.21 -6.60 16.17
CA PRO A 21 -0.41 -6.22 17.58
C PRO A 21 0.87 -5.73 18.29
N HIS A 22 2.01 -5.68 17.59
CA HIS A 22 3.32 -5.36 18.16
C HIS A 22 3.45 -3.93 18.74
N GLN A 23 2.45 -3.06 18.53
CA GLN A 23 2.45 -1.64 18.94
C GLN A 23 3.72 -0.91 18.50
N LEU A 24 4.28 -1.32 17.36
CA LEU A 24 5.49 -0.73 16.83
C LEU A 24 5.13 0.51 16.02
N HIS A 25 5.72 1.64 16.39
CA HIS A 25 5.58 2.90 15.67
C HIS A 25 6.92 3.28 15.03
N LEU A 26 6.91 3.54 13.72
CA LEU A 26 8.07 3.96 12.96
C LEU A 26 7.75 5.21 12.17
N THR A 27 8.71 6.13 12.07
CA THR A 27 8.63 7.25 11.12
C THR A 27 9.72 7.08 10.10
N LEU A 28 9.34 6.94 8.84
CA LEU A 28 10.26 6.74 7.71
C LEU A 28 10.16 7.93 6.76
N PRO A 29 11.23 8.26 6.01
CA PRO A 29 11.13 9.26 4.96
C PRO A 29 10.24 8.75 3.82
N ASN A 30 9.41 9.63 3.22
CA ASN A 30 8.65 9.30 2.01
C ASN A 30 9.54 9.38 0.76
N THR A 31 10.53 8.51 0.72
CA THR A 31 11.52 8.38 -0.36
C THR A 31 11.68 6.91 -0.71
N SER A 32 12.29 6.60 -1.86
CA SER A 32 12.55 5.21 -2.26
C SER A 32 13.35 4.42 -1.22
N ALA A 33 14.29 5.08 -0.52
CA ALA A 33 15.04 4.47 0.58
C ALA A 33 14.12 4.13 1.77
N GLY A 34 13.24 5.05 2.17
CA GLY A 34 12.26 4.79 3.23
C GLY A 34 11.24 3.71 2.85
N HIS A 35 10.85 3.62 1.58
CA HIS A 35 9.98 2.53 1.10
C HIS A 35 10.66 1.17 1.20
N ALA A 36 11.96 1.09 0.89
CA ALA A 36 12.74 -0.14 1.07
C ALA A 36 12.88 -0.53 2.55
N GLN A 37 13.10 0.45 3.43
CA GLN A 37 13.14 0.23 4.88
C GLN A 37 11.80 -0.28 5.42
N LEU A 38 10.68 0.20 4.89
CA LEU A 38 9.34 -0.29 5.24
C LEU A 38 9.13 -1.75 4.82
N LEU A 39 9.64 -2.16 3.64
CA LEU A 39 9.46 -3.53 3.15
C LEU A 39 10.28 -4.57 3.94
N ALA A 40 11.42 -4.17 4.50
CA ALA A 40 12.32 -5.08 5.22
C ALA A 40 11.63 -5.87 6.36
N PRO A 41 10.92 -5.22 7.32
CA PRO A 41 10.21 -5.94 8.36
C PRO A 41 9.03 -6.75 7.80
N LEU A 42 8.41 -6.32 6.70
CA LEU A 42 7.21 -6.98 6.16
C LEU A 42 7.49 -8.30 5.43
N LYS A 43 8.71 -8.51 4.91
CA LYS A 43 9.09 -9.70 4.11
C LYS A 43 9.01 -11.04 4.86
N GLY A 44 8.90 -11.03 6.19
CA GLY A 44 8.81 -12.24 7.02
C GLY A 44 7.47 -12.43 7.73
N HIS A 45 6.53 -11.49 7.58
CA HIS A 45 5.25 -11.53 8.27
C HIS A 45 4.10 -11.80 7.28
N SER A 46 3.10 -12.56 7.73
CA SER A 46 1.82 -12.63 7.03
C SER A 46 1.09 -11.31 7.26
N VAL A 47 1.20 -10.39 6.30
CA VAL A 47 0.52 -9.10 6.34
C VAL A 47 -0.84 -9.25 5.67
N ASP A 48 -1.90 -9.16 6.46
CA ASP A 48 -3.26 -9.32 5.96
C ASP A 48 -3.76 -8.10 5.18
N ASN A 49 -3.41 -6.90 5.66
CA ASN A 49 -3.77 -5.65 4.99
C ASN A 49 -2.90 -4.48 5.46
N LEU A 50 -2.42 -3.68 4.52
CA LEU A 50 -1.84 -2.36 4.78
C LEU A 50 -2.88 -1.27 4.53
N LEU A 51 -3.14 -0.46 5.55
CA LEU A 51 -4.06 0.66 5.49
C LEU A 51 -3.27 1.95 5.25
N LEU A 52 -3.48 2.61 4.11
CA LEU A 52 -2.84 3.88 3.78
C LEU A 52 -3.82 5.03 3.90
N GLU A 53 -3.62 5.90 4.88
CA GLU A 53 -4.34 7.18 4.98
C GLU A 53 -3.60 8.23 4.14
N ALA A 54 -4.25 8.74 3.09
CA ALA A 54 -3.63 9.72 2.19
C ALA A 54 -4.65 10.70 1.59
N THR A 55 -4.25 11.97 1.44
CA THR A 55 -5.11 13.05 0.93
C THR A 55 -4.57 13.82 -0.27
N GLY A 56 -3.34 13.53 -0.74
CA GLY A 56 -2.60 14.43 -1.65
C GLY A 56 -1.80 13.79 -2.78
N GLY A 57 -1.88 12.48 -3.02
CA GLY A 57 -1.16 11.82 -4.12
C GLY A 57 0.29 11.41 -3.79
N TYR A 58 0.82 11.79 -2.63
CA TYR A 58 2.15 11.38 -2.14
C TYR A 58 2.26 9.88 -1.86
N GLU A 59 1.12 9.18 -1.76
CA GLU A 59 1.06 7.74 -1.54
C GLU A 59 1.31 6.93 -2.81
N ARG A 60 1.24 7.56 -4.00
CA ARG A 60 1.28 6.84 -5.30
C ARG A 60 2.58 6.04 -5.49
N ALA A 61 3.72 6.61 -5.08
CA ALA A 61 5.01 5.94 -5.15
C ALA A 61 5.05 4.73 -4.20
N LEU A 62 4.59 4.92 -2.96
CA LEU A 62 4.51 3.87 -1.95
C LEU A 62 3.56 2.73 -2.38
N MET A 63 2.36 3.05 -2.85
CA MET A 63 1.38 2.09 -3.39
C MET A 63 2.01 1.20 -4.47
N ARG A 64 2.75 1.79 -5.41
CA ARG A 64 3.42 1.03 -6.48
C ARG A 64 4.46 0.06 -5.92
N VAL A 65 5.24 0.47 -4.93
CA VAL A 65 6.25 -0.37 -4.28
C VAL A 65 5.59 -1.54 -3.55
N LEU A 66 4.53 -1.28 -2.79
CA LEU A 66 3.80 -2.32 -2.06
C LEU A 66 3.09 -3.30 -3.00
N SER A 67 2.46 -2.82 -4.08
CA SER A 67 1.84 -3.69 -5.09
C SER A 67 2.88 -4.57 -5.80
N LYS A 68 4.07 -4.05 -6.11
CA LYS A 68 5.18 -4.85 -6.67
C LYS A 68 5.69 -5.91 -5.70
N ALA A 69 5.60 -5.67 -4.40
CA ALA A 69 5.94 -6.63 -3.36
C ALA A 69 4.84 -7.68 -3.12
N GLY A 70 3.70 -7.61 -3.84
CA GLY A 70 2.58 -8.53 -3.66
C GLY A 70 1.80 -8.31 -2.37
N LEU A 71 1.97 -7.16 -1.71
CA LEU A 71 1.31 -6.88 -0.45
C LEU A 71 -0.11 -6.32 -0.67
N PRO A 72 -1.12 -6.79 0.09
CA PRO A 72 -2.47 -6.25 0.03
C PRO A 72 -2.50 -4.84 0.63
N VAL A 73 -2.97 -3.86 -0.15
CA VAL A 73 -3.03 -2.45 0.29
C VAL A 73 -4.40 -1.86 0.05
N THR A 74 -4.95 -1.23 1.09
CA THR A 74 -6.19 -0.46 1.05
C THR A 74 -5.88 1.01 1.29
N ARG A 75 -6.19 1.89 0.33
CA ARG A 75 -6.09 3.34 0.50
C ARG A 75 -7.39 3.89 1.11
N ILE A 76 -7.28 4.54 2.26
CA ILE A 76 -8.37 5.30 2.88
C ILE A 76 -8.16 6.79 2.58
N ASN A 77 -9.21 7.42 2.07
CA ASN A 77 -9.28 8.88 1.99
C ASN A 77 -10.05 9.39 3.22
N PRO A 78 -9.41 10.09 4.18
CA PRO A 78 -10.09 10.56 5.38
C PRO A 78 -11.19 11.58 5.09
N ARG A 79 -11.14 12.28 3.94
CA ARG A 79 -12.26 13.13 3.49
C ARG A 79 -13.52 12.32 3.17
N GLN A 80 -13.37 11.07 2.73
CA GLN A 80 -14.50 10.18 2.39
C GLN A 80 -15.10 9.52 3.63
N VAL A 81 -14.26 9.17 4.62
CA VAL A 81 -14.73 8.60 5.90
C VAL A 81 -15.56 9.62 6.69
N ARG A 82 -15.19 10.91 6.66
CA ARG A 82 -15.96 11.98 7.30
C ARG A 82 -17.25 12.38 6.57
N GLN A 83 -17.43 11.99 5.30
CA GLN A 83 -18.55 12.42 4.44
C GLN A 83 -19.54 11.27 4.11
N GLY A 84 -19.44 10.11 4.78
CA GLY A 84 -20.45 9.04 4.70
C GLY A 84 -20.64 8.40 3.32
N ARG A 85 -19.68 8.52 2.39
CA ARG A 85 -19.77 7.87 1.07
C ARG A 85 -19.10 6.49 1.10
N HIS A 86 -19.91 5.45 1.29
CA HIS A 86 -19.51 4.05 1.13
C HIS A 86 -18.97 3.83 -0.30
N HIS A 87 -17.68 3.53 -0.43
CA HIS A 87 -17.13 3.03 -1.69
C HIS A 87 -17.16 1.50 -1.70
N ARG A 88 -17.84 0.93 -2.69
CA ARG A 88 -17.78 -0.49 -3.01
C ARG A 88 -16.37 -0.81 -3.47
N LEU A 89 -15.64 -1.62 -2.69
CA LEU A 89 -14.30 -2.08 -3.05
C LEU A 89 -14.39 -2.85 -4.38
N HIS A 90 -13.87 -2.28 -5.46
CA HIS A 90 -13.65 -3.01 -6.70
C HIS A 90 -12.45 -3.94 -6.50
N ALA A 91 -12.75 -5.22 -6.23
CA ALA A 91 -11.82 -6.31 -6.44
C ALA A 91 -11.73 -6.61 -7.94
N GLY A 92 -10.51 -6.66 -8.47
CA GLY A 92 -10.14 -7.41 -9.67
C GLY A 92 -10.61 -6.86 -11.02
N ALA A 93 -9.65 -6.39 -11.83
CA ALA A 93 -9.70 -6.60 -13.26
C ALA A 93 -8.29 -6.85 -13.78
N ALA A 94 -8.13 -8.05 -14.33
CA ALA A 94 -6.93 -8.66 -14.86
C ALA A 94 -6.18 -7.78 -15.87
N HIS A 95 -4.86 -7.94 -15.84
CA HIS A 95 -3.93 -7.64 -16.92
C HIS A 95 -4.33 -8.44 -18.18
N PRO A 96 -4.67 -7.82 -19.32
CA PRO A 96 -4.73 -8.56 -20.58
C PRO A 96 -3.31 -8.84 -21.09
N PRO A 97 -3.01 -10.07 -21.55
CA PRO A 97 -1.68 -10.42 -22.06
C PRO A 97 -1.37 -9.73 -23.39
N GLN A 98 -0.09 -9.39 -23.53
CA GLN A 98 0.53 -8.81 -24.73
C GLN A 98 0.32 -9.73 -25.94
N ARG A 99 -0.31 -9.21 -27.01
CA ARG A 99 -0.26 -9.88 -28.33
C ARG A 99 1.08 -9.56 -28.99
N HIS A 100 2.00 -10.51 -28.92
CA HIS A 100 3.12 -10.61 -29.85
C HIS A 100 2.55 -10.90 -31.23
N GLY A 101 2.65 -9.93 -32.14
CA GLY A 101 2.36 -10.12 -33.56
C GLY A 101 3.66 -10.10 -34.36
N GLN A 102 4.29 -11.26 -34.51
CA GLN A 102 5.21 -11.49 -35.63
C GLN A 102 4.44 -12.25 -36.74
N ARG A 103 4.55 -11.70 -37.96
CA ARG A 103 4.26 -12.29 -39.29
C ARG A 103 4.95 -13.67 -39.48
N PRO A 104 4.77 -14.48 -40.55
CA PRO A 104 4.12 -14.24 -41.86
C PRO A 104 3.27 -15.42 -42.44
N ASN A 105 2.54 -15.18 -43.53
CA ASN A 105 2.76 -15.81 -44.84
C ASN A 105 2.12 -14.94 -45.93
#